data_AF-A0A6A6A5X4-F1
#
_entry.id   AF-A0A6A6A5X4-F1
#
_cell.length_a   1.000
_cell.length_b   1.000
_cell.length_c   1.000
_cell.angle_alpha   90.00
_cell.angle_beta   90.00
_cell.angle_gamma   90.00
#
_symmetry.space_group_name_H-M   'P 1'
#
loop_
_entity.id
_entity.type
_entity.pdbx_description
1 polymer ?
#
loop_
_entity_poly.entity_id
_entity_poly.type
_entity_poly.pdbx_seq_one_letter_code
_entity_poly.pdbx_strand_id
1 'polypeptide(L)'
;MASEPPTLQIDFSWTAFQNRVSLKTDTTLQPLYTQHFRTLKPQLRFDSAPSNTPIATATIPSISITPSCTLHGRSLPLTPLSRWKTAYGYTSNVHSTEPVTMSWIANSSMKTWDFVCLDAAQLPVAKFSVNFWALKQVGMMYFQRVVSEEERDEIVVTGLTVLYLMASRLGNPLHLFGAAFAKTGEREKEGGEVGS
;
A
#
# COMPACT_ATOMS: atom_id res chain seq x y z
N MET A 1 15.29 26.80 -0.23
CA MET A 1 15.99 25.50 -0.12
C MET A 1 14.98 24.44 -0.52
N ALA A 2 15.25 23.64 -1.55
CA ALA A 2 14.34 22.55 -1.92
C ALA A 2 14.43 21.47 -0.83
N SER A 3 13.31 21.09 -0.22
CA SER A 3 13.29 19.98 0.72
C SER A 3 13.56 18.69 -0.04
N GLU A 4 14.43 17.83 0.50
CA GLU A 4 14.68 16.52 -0.08
C GLU A 4 13.42 15.62 0.04
N PRO A 5 13.17 14.72 -0.93
CA PRO A 5 12.11 13.73 -0.81
C PRO A 5 12.27 12.89 0.48
N PRO A 6 11.19 12.68 1.26
CA PRO A 6 11.29 11.96 2.50
C PRO A 6 11.63 10.48 2.28
N THR A 7 12.37 9.90 3.22
CA THR A 7 12.53 8.45 3.34
C THR A 7 11.94 7.99 4.66
N LEU A 8 11.12 6.95 4.64
CA LEU A 8 10.52 6.37 5.85
C LEU A 8 11.15 5.01 6.14
N GLN A 9 11.45 4.76 7.41
CA GLN A 9 11.85 3.46 7.93
C GLN A 9 10.64 2.77 8.57
N ILE A 10 10.47 1.49 8.26
CA ILE A 10 9.40 0.66 8.81
C ILE A 10 10.03 -0.44 9.65
N ASP A 11 9.82 -0.37 10.96
CA ASP A 11 10.29 -1.35 11.94
C ASP A 11 9.13 -2.16 12.50
N PHE A 12 9.34 -3.47 12.74
CA PHE A 12 8.37 -4.34 13.39
C PHE A 12 8.70 -4.56 14.86
N SER A 13 7.69 -4.38 15.69
CA SER A 13 7.73 -4.75 17.09
C SER A 13 6.98 -6.07 17.28
N TRP A 14 7.72 -7.15 17.55
CA TRP A 14 7.14 -8.47 17.87
C TRP A 14 6.31 -8.43 19.15
N THR A 15 6.76 -7.70 20.17
CA THR A 15 6.12 -7.65 21.49
C THR A 15 4.76 -6.97 21.47
N ALA A 16 4.59 -5.96 20.61
CA ALA A 16 3.33 -5.24 20.45
C ALA A 16 2.57 -5.63 19.17
N PHE A 17 3.14 -6.53 18.36
CA PHE A 17 2.63 -6.98 17.07
C PHE A 17 2.15 -5.79 16.21
N GLN A 18 3.07 -4.85 15.95
CA GLN A 18 2.81 -3.60 15.22
C GLN A 18 4.03 -3.17 14.40
N ASN A 19 3.79 -2.45 13.30
CA ASN A 19 4.84 -1.70 12.63
C ASN A 19 4.90 -0.26 13.18
N ARG A 20 6.12 0.26 13.32
CA ARG A 20 6.41 1.69 13.53
C ARG A 20 6.98 2.25 12.25
N VAL A 21 6.38 3.33 11.76
CA VAL A 21 6.82 4.05 10.57
C VAL A 21 7.40 5.38 11.01
N SER A 22 8.66 5.62 10.70
CA SER A 22 9.38 6.82 11.12
C SER A 22 9.97 7.54 9.91
N LEU A 23 9.89 8.87 9.90
CA LEU A 23 10.70 9.69 9.01
C LEU A 23 12.17 9.52 9.38
N LYS A 24 12.98 9.15 8.39
CA LYS A 24 14.41 9.01 8.55
C LYS A 24 15.10 10.30 8.11
N THR A 25 15.81 10.93 9.04
CA THR A 25 16.81 11.97 8.74
C THR A 25 18.21 11.41 8.99
N ASP A 26 19.25 12.17 8.65
CA ASP A 26 20.65 11.71 8.78
C ASP A 26 21.01 11.28 10.21
N THR A 27 20.39 11.90 11.22
CA THR A 27 20.77 11.73 12.63
C THR A 27 19.66 11.19 13.51
N THR A 28 18.40 11.17 13.05
CA THR A 28 17.25 10.82 13.89
C THR A 28 16.15 10.08 13.14
N LEU A 29 15.37 9.29 13.89
CA LEU A 29 14.11 8.71 13.42
C LEU A 29 12.96 9.42 14.13
N GLN A 30 12.13 10.14 13.38
CA GLN A 30 10.93 10.79 13.90
C GLN A 30 9.71 9.89 13.66
N PRO A 31 9.04 9.35 14.69
CA PRO A 31 7.86 8.52 14.51
C PRO A 31 6.73 9.30 13.84
N LEU A 32 6.13 8.73 12.80
CA LEU A 32 4.98 9.29 12.10
C LEU A 32 3.72 8.45 12.29
N TYR A 33 3.85 7.12 12.20
CA TYR A 33 2.68 6.22 12.27
C TYR A 33 2.97 4.97 13.09
N THR A 34 1.91 4.44 13.68
CA THR A 34 1.88 3.07 14.22
C THR A 34 0.81 2.27 13.49
N GLN A 35 1.21 1.17 12.85
CA GLN A 35 0.28 0.21 12.25
C GLN A 35 0.11 -0.98 13.20
N HIS A 36 -1.09 -1.14 13.72
CA HIS A 36 -1.48 -2.27 14.55
C HIS A 36 -2.02 -3.41 13.70
N PHE A 37 -1.56 -4.62 13.97
CA PHE A 37 -2.16 -5.84 13.44
C PHE A 37 -3.21 -6.34 14.44
N ARG A 38 -4.42 -6.59 13.96
CA ARG A 38 -5.55 -7.06 14.76
C ARG A 38 -5.96 -8.45 14.30
N THR A 39 -6.35 -9.29 15.26
CA THR A 39 -6.85 -10.64 15.02
C THR A 39 -8.26 -10.64 14.41
N LEU A 40 -9.04 -9.57 14.65
CA LEU A 40 -10.39 -9.35 14.11
C LEU A 40 -10.41 -8.14 13.16
N LYS A 41 -11.49 -8.00 12.39
CA LYS A 41 -11.67 -6.86 11.48
C LYS A 41 -11.90 -5.53 12.24
N PRO A 42 -11.38 -4.39 11.73
CA PRO A 42 -10.42 -4.29 10.63
C PRO A 42 -9.05 -4.85 11.07
N GLN A 43 -8.42 -5.64 10.20
CA GLN A 43 -7.16 -6.35 10.54
C GLN A 43 -5.98 -5.39 10.67
N LEU A 44 -6.02 -4.25 9.96
CA LEU A 44 -5.02 -3.21 10.07
C LEU A 44 -5.67 -1.94 10.61
N ARG A 45 -5.01 -1.29 11.56
CA ARG A 45 -5.33 0.06 12.04
C ARG A 45 -4.06 0.89 12.03
N PHE A 46 -4.16 2.12 11.55
CA PHE A 46 -3.06 3.07 11.48
C PHE A 46 -3.39 4.26 12.35
N ASP A 47 -2.49 4.56 13.27
CA ASP A 47 -2.58 5.71 14.17
C ASP A 47 -1.43 6.67 13.89
N SER A 48 -1.71 7.97 13.95
CA SER A 48 -0.69 9.01 13.96
C SER A 48 0.13 8.90 15.24
N ALA A 49 1.45 8.78 15.14
CA ALA A 49 2.33 8.65 16.30
C ALA A 49 2.40 9.94 17.14
N PRO A 50 2.43 11.16 16.55
CA PRO A 50 2.40 12.40 17.32
C PRO A 50 1.15 12.60 18.18
N SER A 51 -0.04 12.26 17.67
CA SER A 51 -1.32 12.51 18.34
C SER A 51 -1.94 11.27 18.97
N ASN A 52 -1.42 10.08 18.66
CA ASN A 52 -2.00 8.78 19.05
C ASN A 52 -3.48 8.63 18.63
N THR A 53 -3.85 9.21 17.49
CA THR A 53 -5.21 9.18 16.96
C THR A 53 -5.31 8.28 15.72
N PRO A 54 -6.41 7.53 15.55
CA PRO A 54 -6.61 6.71 14.35
C PRO A 54 -6.75 7.59 13.11
N ILE A 55 -5.97 7.29 12.08
CA ILE A 55 -6.04 7.94 10.77
C ILE A 55 -6.60 7.01 9.70
N ALA A 56 -6.37 5.70 9.82
CA ALA A 56 -6.86 4.76 8.82
C ALA A 56 -7.13 3.35 9.36
N THR A 57 -7.92 2.60 8.61
CA THR A 57 -8.14 1.17 8.82
C THR A 57 -8.11 0.43 7.48
N ALA A 58 -7.72 -0.84 7.50
CA ALA A 58 -7.86 -1.71 6.35
C ALA A 58 -8.33 -3.11 6.75
N THR A 59 -9.13 -3.69 5.87
CA THR A 59 -9.62 -5.06 5.98
C THR A 59 -9.19 -5.83 4.73
N ILE A 60 -8.55 -6.97 4.96
CA ILE A 60 -8.09 -7.91 3.95
C ILE A 60 -8.98 -9.15 4.04
N PRO A 61 -9.93 -9.31 3.11
CA PRO A 61 -10.78 -10.48 3.07
C PRO A 61 -9.94 -11.75 2.93
N SER A 62 -10.37 -12.82 3.59
CA SER A 62 -9.69 -14.10 3.48
C SER A 62 -9.83 -14.71 2.08
N ILE A 63 -10.94 -14.48 1.36
CA ILE A 63 -11.24 -15.12 0.07
C ILE A 63 -11.16 -14.14 -1.11
N SER A 64 -11.53 -12.88 -0.89
CA SER A 64 -11.52 -11.86 -1.95
C SER A 64 -10.14 -11.25 -2.12
N ILE A 65 -9.81 -10.90 -3.36
CA ILE A 65 -8.55 -10.22 -3.66
C ILE A 65 -8.60 -8.71 -3.44
N THR A 66 -9.77 -8.15 -3.14
CA THR A 66 -10.01 -6.71 -3.02
C THR A 66 -10.06 -6.30 -1.56
N PRO A 67 -9.01 -5.69 -1.00
CA PRO A 67 -9.08 -5.15 0.36
C PRO A 67 -9.88 -3.84 0.38
N SER A 68 -10.47 -3.53 1.53
CA SER A 68 -11.13 -2.25 1.78
C SER A 68 -10.29 -1.40 2.72
N CYS A 69 -10.03 -0.15 2.36
CA CYS A 69 -9.36 0.81 3.22
C CYS A 69 -10.26 2.02 3.50
N THR A 70 -10.08 2.62 4.67
CA THR A 70 -10.66 3.91 5.03
C THR A 70 -9.57 4.78 5.60
N LEU A 71 -9.37 5.96 5.02
CA LEU A 71 -8.37 6.96 5.41
C LEU A 71 -9.08 8.27 5.74
N HIS A 72 -8.88 8.82 6.94
CA HIS A 72 -9.52 10.05 7.41
C HIS A 72 -11.04 10.07 7.21
N GLY A 73 -11.68 8.91 7.44
CA GLY A 73 -13.12 8.71 7.26
C GLY A 73 -13.58 8.53 5.81
N ARG A 74 -12.70 8.62 4.81
CA ARG A 74 -13.00 8.43 3.39
C ARG A 74 -12.65 7.01 2.94
N SER A 75 -13.53 6.41 2.14
CA SER A 75 -13.25 5.09 1.55
C SER A 75 -12.16 5.20 0.48
N LEU A 76 -11.17 4.32 0.56
CA LEU A 76 -10.05 4.23 -0.38
C LEU A 76 -9.96 2.79 -0.90
N PRO A 77 -10.83 2.39 -1.84
CA PRO A 77 -10.84 1.02 -2.34
C PRO A 77 -9.57 0.72 -3.15
N LEU A 78 -8.95 -0.44 -2.89
CA LEU A 78 -7.82 -0.94 -3.67
C LEU A 78 -8.32 -2.00 -4.64
N THR A 79 -8.25 -1.71 -5.94
CA THR A 79 -8.76 -2.58 -7.00
C THR A 79 -7.64 -3.44 -7.58
N PRO A 80 -7.81 -4.76 -7.72
CA PRO A 80 -6.81 -5.62 -8.34
C PRO A 80 -6.67 -5.29 -9.84
N LEU A 81 -5.46 -5.00 -10.28
CA LEU A 81 -5.13 -4.73 -11.70
C LEU A 81 -4.68 -5.98 -12.44
N SER A 82 -4.30 -7.03 -11.71
CA SER A 82 -3.92 -8.31 -12.26
C SER A 82 -4.27 -9.45 -11.32
N ARG A 83 -4.48 -10.64 -11.88
CA ARG A 83 -4.66 -11.89 -11.12
C ARG A 83 -3.35 -12.65 -10.91
N TRP A 84 -2.35 -12.40 -11.76
CA TRP A 84 -1.10 -13.16 -11.80
C TRP A 84 0.07 -12.44 -11.10
N LYS A 85 0.00 -11.12 -11.00
CA LYS A 85 0.95 -10.30 -10.25
C LYS A 85 0.22 -9.46 -9.21
N THR A 86 0.86 -9.21 -8.07
CA THR A 86 0.35 -8.27 -7.06
C THR A 86 0.42 -6.86 -7.64
N ALA A 87 -0.70 -6.39 -8.18
CA ALA A 87 -0.86 -5.05 -8.70
C ALA A 87 -2.23 -4.51 -8.29
N TYR A 88 -2.26 -3.33 -7.68
CA TYR A 88 -3.49 -2.72 -7.15
C TYR A 88 -3.57 -1.25 -7.53
N GLY A 89 -4.72 -0.82 -8.01
CA GLY A 89 -5.04 0.58 -8.27
C GLY A 89 -5.85 1.19 -7.14
N TYR A 90 -5.76 2.51 -6.98
CA TYR A 90 -6.70 3.29 -6.19
C TYR A 90 -6.82 4.70 -6.78
N THR A 91 -7.89 5.40 -6.39
CA THR A 91 -8.13 6.77 -6.82
C THR A 91 -7.72 7.72 -5.70
N SER A 92 -6.64 8.49 -5.94
CA SER A 92 -6.19 9.58 -5.08
C SER A 92 -7.01 10.83 -5.33
N ASN A 93 -7.32 11.55 -4.25
CA ASN A 93 -8.00 12.85 -4.32
C ASN A 93 -7.14 13.99 -3.75
N VAL A 94 -5.84 13.75 -3.55
CA VAL A 94 -4.94 14.69 -2.86
C VAL A 94 -4.31 15.71 -3.81
N HIS A 95 -4.09 15.36 -5.08
CA HIS A 95 -3.21 16.12 -5.98
C HIS A 95 -3.87 17.14 -6.90
N SER A 96 -5.17 17.00 -7.16
CA SER A 96 -5.79 17.77 -8.22
C SER A 96 -7.26 18.02 -7.91
N THR A 97 -7.79 19.05 -8.57
CA THR A 97 -9.24 19.29 -8.64
C THR A 97 -10.00 18.07 -9.16
N GLU A 98 -9.31 17.18 -9.89
CA GLU A 98 -9.84 15.92 -10.40
C GLU A 98 -9.15 14.71 -9.74
N PRO A 99 -9.86 13.60 -9.52
CA PRO A 99 -9.25 12.40 -8.94
C PRO A 99 -8.19 11.76 -9.87
N VAL A 100 -7.07 11.31 -9.31
CA VAL A 100 -5.95 10.68 -10.06
C VAL A 100 -5.87 9.20 -9.74
N THR A 101 -5.72 8.37 -10.77
CA THR A 101 -5.48 6.93 -10.57
C THR A 101 -4.01 6.69 -10.24
N MET A 102 -3.77 6.05 -9.10
CA MET A 102 -2.45 5.59 -8.67
C MET A 102 -2.43 4.06 -8.61
N SER A 103 -1.25 3.46 -8.68
CA SER A 103 -1.12 2.01 -8.62
C SER A 103 0.12 1.53 -7.90
N TRP A 104 -0.01 0.45 -7.13
CA TRP A 104 1.10 -0.29 -6.54
C TRP A 104 1.38 -1.53 -7.38
N ILE A 105 2.63 -1.74 -7.78
CA ILE A 105 3.10 -2.93 -8.47
C ILE A 105 4.18 -3.60 -7.64
N ALA A 106 4.00 -4.87 -7.29
CA ALA A 106 5.02 -5.66 -6.61
C ALA A 106 5.97 -6.33 -7.62
N ASN A 107 7.26 -6.17 -7.36
CA ASN A 107 8.36 -6.89 -7.96
C ASN A 107 9.05 -7.68 -6.84
N SER A 108 8.81 -8.98 -6.79
CA SER A 108 9.35 -9.85 -5.74
C SER A 108 10.52 -10.68 -6.25
N SER A 109 11.61 -10.68 -5.49
CA SER A 109 12.64 -11.72 -5.53
C SER A 109 12.45 -12.70 -4.36
N MET A 110 13.25 -13.76 -4.31
CA MET A 110 13.22 -14.73 -3.20
C MET A 110 13.61 -14.12 -1.83
N LYS A 111 14.34 -12.99 -1.82
CA LYS A 111 14.84 -12.35 -0.59
C LYS A 111 14.21 -10.99 -0.28
N THR A 112 13.77 -10.26 -1.30
CA THR A 112 13.28 -8.89 -1.18
C THR A 112 11.99 -8.72 -1.95
N TRP A 113 11.04 -7.98 -1.38
CA TRP A 113 9.84 -7.56 -2.09
C TRP A 113 9.89 -6.05 -2.27
N ASP A 114 9.92 -5.62 -3.52
CA ASP A 114 9.83 -4.21 -3.87
C ASP A 114 8.41 -3.92 -4.35
N PHE A 115 7.81 -2.87 -3.82
CA PHE A 115 6.53 -2.34 -4.29
C PHE A 115 6.77 -0.94 -4.82
N VAL A 116 6.32 -0.66 -6.04
CA VAL A 116 6.47 0.67 -6.66
C VAL A 116 5.09 1.28 -6.80
N CYS A 117 4.90 2.46 -6.24
CA CYS A 117 3.72 3.30 -6.44
C CYS A 117 3.94 4.16 -7.68
N LEU A 118 3.02 4.08 -8.64
CA LEU A 118 3.02 4.81 -9.89
C LEU A 118 1.82 5.74 -9.95
N ASP A 119 1.99 6.90 -10.58
CA ASP A 119 0.90 7.81 -10.93
C ASP A 119 0.19 7.42 -12.24
N ALA A 120 -0.74 8.27 -12.69
CA ALA A 120 -1.48 8.08 -13.93
C ALA A 120 -0.58 8.08 -15.19
N ALA A 121 0.55 8.79 -15.14
CA ALA A 121 1.55 8.82 -16.21
C ALA A 121 2.54 7.64 -16.15
N GLN A 122 2.32 6.69 -15.23
CA GLN A 122 3.22 5.56 -14.96
C GLN A 122 4.62 5.99 -14.47
N LEU A 123 4.71 7.17 -13.88
CA LEU A 123 5.94 7.65 -13.24
C LEU A 123 5.96 7.23 -11.76
N PRO A 124 7.13 6.84 -11.23
CA PRO A 124 7.23 6.40 -9.84
C PRO A 124 7.07 7.57 -8.88
N VAL A 125 6.17 7.40 -7.92
CA VAL A 125 5.91 8.36 -6.83
C VAL A 125 6.59 7.89 -5.55
N ALA A 126 6.55 6.59 -5.27
CA ALA A 126 7.21 5.99 -4.12
C ALA A 126 7.67 4.56 -4.40
N LYS A 127 8.69 4.10 -3.69
CA LYS A 127 9.14 2.71 -3.68
C LYS A 127 9.17 2.21 -2.23
N PHE A 128 8.51 1.10 -1.96
CA PHE A 128 8.60 0.40 -0.68
C PHE A 128 9.40 -0.89 -0.84
N SER A 129 10.61 -0.93 -0.29
CA SER A 129 11.49 -2.08 -0.31
C SER A 129 11.44 -2.83 1.02
N VAL A 130 11.03 -4.08 0.96
CA VAL A 130 10.81 -4.94 2.13
C VAL A 130 11.84 -6.06 2.15
N ASN A 131 12.53 -6.21 3.27
CA ASN A 131 13.32 -7.38 3.57
C ASN A 131 12.46 -8.33 4.40
N PHE A 132 11.74 -9.24 3.74
CA PHE A 132 10.79 -10.14 4.40
C PHE A 132 11.44 -11.04 5.46
N TRP A 133 12.74 -11.28 5.36
CA TRP A 133 13.50 -12.10 6.29
C TRP A 133 14.08 -11.31 7.48
N ALA A 134 13.95 -9.99 7.48
CA ALA A 134 14.47 -9.17 8.56
C ALA A 134 13.57 -9.25 9.80
N LEU A 135 14.18 -9.56 10.94
CA LEU A 135 13.47 -9.72 12.21
C LEU A 135 13.10 -8.38 12.88
N LYS A 136 13.62 -7.23 12.46
CA LYS A 136 13.35 -5.95 13.15
C LYS A 136 13.00 -4.82 12.20
N GLN A 137 13.82 -4.62 11.16
CA GLN A 137 13.57 -3.59 10.16
C GLN A 137 12.88 -4.22 8.95
N VAL A 138 11.56 -4.01 8.82
CA VAL A 138 10.74 -4.62 7.76
C VAL A 138 11.10 -4.05 6.41
N GLY A 139 11.33 -2.75 6.32
CA GLY A 139 11.62 -2.12 5.05
C GLY A 139 11.84 -0.62 5.09
N MET A 140 11.99 -0.04 3.90
CA MET A 140 12.18 1.39 3.67
C MET A 140 11.24 1.85 2.56
N MET A 141 10.57 2.98 2.78
CA MET A 141 9.76 3.64 1.78
C MET A 141 10.44 4.93 1.32
N TYR A 142 10.77 4.98 0.03
CA TYR A 142 11.46 6.08 -0.62
C TYR A 142 10.48 6.86 -1.48
N PHE A 143 10.28 8.14 -1.20
CA PHE A 143 9.48 9.01 -2.04
C PHE A 143 10.36 9.60 -3.15
N GLN A 144 9.81 9.71 -4.36
CA GLN A 144 10.54 10.26 -5.52
C GLN A 144 10.42 11.78 -5.61
N ARG A 145 9.50 12.36 -4.83
CA ARG A 145 9.27 13.80 -4.73
C ARG A 145 8.87 14.18 -3.31
N VAL A 146 8.91 15.47 -3.04
CA VAL A 146 8.28 16.03 -1.84
C VAL A 146 6.78 15.79 -1.94
N VAL A 147 6.20 15.28 -0.87
CA VAL A 147 4.77 14.95 -0.78
C VAL A 147 4.13 15.70 0.38
N SER A 148 2.84 16.00 0.25
CA SER A 148 2.06 16.54 1.37
C SER A 148 1.86 15.47 2.44
N GLU A 149 1.41 15.87 3.63
CA GLU A 149 1.03 14.91 4.68
C GLU A 149 -0.11 13.99 4.23
N GLU A 150 -1.12 14.56 3.56
CA GLU A 150 -2.26 13.80 3.04
C GLU A 150 -1.84 12.74 2.01
N GLU A 151 -0.91 13.09 1.10
CA GLU A 151 -0.38 12.16 0.11
C GLU A 151 0.49 11.09 0.79
N ARG A 152 1.31 11.50 1.75
CA ARG A 152 2.14 10.57 2.54
C ARG A 152 1.27 9.56 3.29
N ASP A 153 0.20 10.01 3.93
CA ASP A 153 -0.76 9.14 4.62
C ASP A 153 -1.36 8.11 3.66
N GLU A 154 -1.81 8.57 2.48
CA GLU A 154 -2.41 7.73 1.44
C GLU A 154 -1.42 6.66 0.94
N ILE A 155 -0.19 7.06 0.60
CA ILE A 155 0.86 6.17 0.11
C ILE A 155 1.29 5.17 1.19
N VAL A 156 1.48 5.62 2.44
CA VAL A 156 1.89 4.74 3.55
C VAL A 156 0.81 3.69 3.82
N VAL A 157 -0.44 4.10 3.94
CA VAL A 157 -1.57 3.22 4.27
C VAL A 157 -1.80 2.21 3.15
N THR A 158 -1.82 2.65 1.89
CA THR A 158 -2.04 1.74 0.76
C THR A 158 -0.86 0.80 0.55
N GLY A 159 0.38 1.28 0.65
CA GLY A 159 1.58 0.45 0.51
C GLY A 159 1.68 -0.66 1.55
N LEU A 160 1.45 -0.33 2.83
CA LEU A 160 1.46 -1.33 3.92
C LEU A 160 0.27 -2.30 3.84
N THR A 161 -0.89 -1.83 3.36
CA THR A 161 -2.04 -2.71 3.09
C THR A 161 -1.73 -3.71 1.99
N VAL A 162 -1.11 -3.29 0.89
CA VAL A 162 -0.71 -4.19 -0.21
C VAL A 162 0.35 -5.20 0.24
N LEU A 163 1.33 -4.77 1.04
CA LEU A 163 2.30 -5.68 1.67
C LEU A 163 1.59 -6.77 2.48
N TYR A 164 0.69 -6.39 3.39
CA TYR A 164 0.05 -7.36 4.27
C TYR A 164 -0.90 -8.29 3.50
N LEU A 165 -1.58 -7.77 2.46
CA LEU A 165 -2.38 -8.58 1.53
C LEU A 165 -1.53 -9.65 0.83
N MET A 166 -0.31 -9.30 0.40
CA MET A 166 0.61 -10.25 -0.23
C MET A 166 1.13 -11.27 0.79
N ALA A 167 1.52 -10.84 1.98
CA ALA A 167 2.00 -11.71 3.05
C ALA A 167 0.92 -12.72 3.50
N SER A 168 -0.33 -12.28 3.65
CA SER A 168 -1.44 -13.15 4.06
C SER A 168 -1.77 -14.24 3.04
N ARG A 169 -1.49 -14.01 1.75
CA ARG A 169 -1.71 -14.99 0.68
C ARG A 169 -0.63 -16.06 0.64
N LEU A 170 0.63 -15.70 0.92
CA LEU A 170 1.73 -16.66 0.94
C LEU A 170 1.61 -17.67 2.09
N GLY A 171 1.03 -17.26 3.22
CA GLY A 171 0.77 -18.15 4.35
C GLY A 171 -0.40 -19.13 4.17
N ASN A 172 -1.15 -19.03 3.06
CA ASN A 172 -2.34 -19.85 2.84
C ASN A 172 -2.44 -20.33 1.37
N PRO A 173 -1.71 -21.39 0.99
CA PRO A 173 -1.56 -21.85 -0.40
C PRO A 173 -2.86 -22.34 -1.07
N LEU A 174 -3.95 -22.53 -0.32
CA LEU A 174 -5.27 -22.88 -0.85
C LEU A 174 -5.90 -21.74 -1.70
N HIS A 175 -5.37 -20.51 -1.65
CA HIS A 175 -5.86 -19.34 -2.41
C HIS A 175 -5.53 -19.33 -3.90
N LEU A 176 -4.60 -20.17 -4.36
CA LEU A 176 -4.28 -20.24 -5.80
C LEU A 176 -5.44 -20.79 -6.64
N PHE A 177 -6.37 -21.55 -6.04
CA PHE A 177 -7.51 -22.13 -6.75
C PHE A 177 -8.73 -21.19 -6.86
N GLY A 178 -8.89 -20.22 -5.96
CA GLY A 178 -10.03 -19.27 -5.97
C GLY A 178 -9.88 -18.11 -6.96
N ALA A 179 -8.64 -17.72 -7.29
CA ALA A 179 -8.34 -16.62 -8.22
C ALA A 179 -8.78 -16.91 -9.68
N ALA A 180 -9.03 -18.17 -10.03
CA ALA A 180 -9.58 -18.57 -11.32
C ALA A 180 -11.01 -18.05 -11.56
N PHE A 181 -11.79 -17.75 -10.50
CA PHE A 181 -13.23 -17.45 -10.61
C PHE A 181 -13.65 -16.01 -10.29
N ALA A 182 -12.74 -15.13 -9.83
CA ALA A 182 -13.10 -13.75 -9.45
C ALA A 182 -13.13 -12.80 -10.67
N LYS A 183 -14.30 -12.24 -11.04
CA LYS A 183 -14.43 -11.26 -12.15
C LYS A 183 -13.47 -10.07 -11.99
N THR A 184 -12.72 -9.77 -13.05
CA THR A 184 -11.87 -8.57 -13.16
C THR A 184 -12.76 -7.42 -13.64
N GLY A 185 -12.56 -6.19 -13.13
CA GLY A 185 -13.26 -5.02 -13.66
C GLY A 185 -12.92 -4.81 -15.13
N GLU A 186 -13.93 -4.78 -15.99
CA GLU A 186 -13.77 -4.52 -17.43
C GLU A 186 -13.32 -3.07 -17.64
N ARG A 187 -12.28 -2.89 -18.47
CA ARG A 187 -12.03 -1.62 -19.16
C ARG A 187 -13.14 -1.48 -20.21
N GLU A 188 -13.87 -0.37 -20.16
CA GLU A 188 -14.85 0.01 -21.17
C GLU A 188 -14.20 0.04 -22.57
N LYS A 189 -14.93 -0.50 -23.55
CA LYS A 189 -14.53 -0.62 -24.96
C LYS A 189 -14.87 0.65 -25.73
N GLU A 190 -13.98 1.09 -26.60
CA GLU A 190 -14.23 2.08 -27.66
C GLU A 190 -13.22 1.81 -28.79
N GLY A 191 -13.50 1.70 -30.10
CA GLY A 191 -14.66 1.35 -30.93
C GLY A 191 -14.15 0.32 -31.98
N GLY A 192 -14.92 -0.36 -32.83
CA GLY A 192 -16.00 0.12 -33.70
C GLY A 192 -15.48 0.36 -35.12
N GLU A 193 -15.54 -0.67 -36.00
CA GLU A 193 -15.72 -0.66 -37.48
C GLU A 193 -15.30 -2.04 -38.06
N VAL A 194 -16.23 -2.95 -38.39
CA VAL A 194 -16.90 -3.15 -39.70
C VAL A 194 -15.86 -3.22 -40.83
N GLY A 195 -15.52 -4.37 -41.40
CA GLY A 195 -16.41 -5.33 -42.05
C GLY A 195 -16.21 -5.22 -43.56
N SER A 196 -15.42 -6.13 -44.14
CA SER A 196 -15.53 -6.75 -45.48
C SER A 196 -14.39 -7.74 -45.66
#